data_AF-A0A7S3BI99-F1
#
_entry.id   AF-A0A7S3BI99-F1
#
_cell.length_a   1.000
_cell.length_b   1.000
_cell.length_c   1.000
_cell.angle_alpha   90.00
_cell.angle_beta   90.00
_cell.angle_gamma   90.00
#
_symmetry.space_group_name_H-M   'P 1'
#
loop_
_entity.id
_entity.type
_entity.pdbx_description
1 polymer ?
#
loop_
_entity_poly.entity_id
_entity_poly.type
_entity_poly.pdbx_seq_one_letter_code
_entity_poly.pdbx_strand_id
1 'polypeptide(L)'
;TRRGLARCGRRRSAMASYTPASGIPARPAPRGGEASAWPAAHQRGAEWPVYRSALKVSRDEQCVANREANLALCTTLHKRLGEALGQGPQKAVDKHLQQGMMLARDRVELLLDDDSPFLELCTLAGYGMDGIRPGASYVCGIGLVCGTQVVVTASVPTIKGGAFNEATLGKMSRISEIAYENRLPVVSL
;
A
#
# COMPACT_ATOMS: atom_id res chain seq x y z
N THR A 1 7.07 19.70 46.63
CA THR A 1 7.09 18.23 46.54
C THR A 1 7.35 17.81 45.09
N ARG A 2 8.62 17.50 44.76
CA ARG A 2 9.07 17.08 43.42
C ARG A 2 8.69 15.60 43.18
N ARG A 3 7.95 15.30 42.11
CA ARG A 3 7.88 13.99 41.43
C ARG A 3 8.15 14.32 39.96
N GLY A 4 9.28 14.00 39.34
CA GLY A 4 9.83 12.66 39.15
C GLY A 4 9.60 12.27 37.69
N LEU A 5 10.25 12.96 36.74
CA LEU A 5 10.26 12.57 35.32
C LEU A 5 11.00 11.23 35.18
N ALA A 6 10.25 10.15 35.01
CA ALA A 6 10.81 8.88 34.56
C ALA A 6 11.08 8.97 33.05
N ARG A 7 12.36 8.95 32.68
CA ARG A 7 12.82 8.83 31.29
C ARG A 7 12.28 7.53 30.70
N CYS A 8 11.33 7.64 29.77
CA CYS A 8 10.89 6.53 28.92
C CYS A 8 12.05 6.17 27.98
N GLY A 9 12.81 5.14 28.34
CA GLY A 9 13.88 4.60 27.52
C GLY A 9 13.31 4.09 26.20
N ARG A 10 13.90 4.56 25.08
CA ARG A 10 13.67 4.00 23.74
C ARG A 10 14.00 2.51 23.76
N ARG A 11 13.00 1.66 23.98
CA ARG A 11 13.08 0.26 23.58
C ARG A 11 12.98 0.26 22.06
N ARG A 12 14.12 0.08 21.40
CA ARG A 12 14.12 -0.45 20.02
C ARG A 12 13.48 -1.83 20.15
N SER A 13 12.19 -1.96 19.81
CA SER A 13 11.68 -3.29 19.53
C SER A 13 12.47 -3.81 18.34
N ALA A 14 13.14 -4.94 18.52
CA ALA A 14 13.66 -5.70 17.40
C ALA A 14 12.49 -5.88 16.42
N MET A 15 12.74 -5.67 15.12
CA MET A 15 11.83 -6.12 14.07
C MET A 15 11.50 -7.58 14.38
N ALA A 16 10.30 -7.83 14.90
CA ALA A 16 9.79 -9.17 14.98
C ALA A 16 9.64 -9.62 13.54
N SER A 17 10.52 -10.51 13.10
CA SER A 17 10.41 -11.18 11.82
C SER A 17 9.03 -11.81 11.77
N TYR A 18 8.16 -11.29 10.90
CA TYR A 18 6.87 -11.89 10.61
C TYR A 18 7.13 -13.35 10.22
N THR A 19 6.76 -14.26 11.13
CA THR A 19 6.80 -15.69 10.88
C THR A 19 5.38 -16.03 10.48
N PRO A 20 5.11 -16.42 9.22
CA PRO A 20 3.77 -16.79 8.83
C PRO A 20 3.27 -17.90 9.76
N ALA A 21 2.02 -17.80 10.22
CA ALA A 21 1.41 -18.79 11.08
C ALA A 21 1.64 -20.20 10.49
N SER A 22 2.18 -21.11 11.31
CA SER A 22 2.39 -22.50 10.95
C SER A 22 1.06 -23.14 10.58
N GLY A 23 0.74 -23.18 9.28
CA GLY A 23 -0.56 -23.64 8.79
C GLY A 23 -1.01 -23.02 7.47
N ILE A 24 -0.37 -21.94 7.00
CA ILE A 24 -0.65 -21.41 5.66
C ILE A 24 -0.03 -22.36 4.61
N PRO A 25 -0.82 -22.99 3.73
CA PRO A 25 -0.29 -23.85 2.68
C PRO A 25 0.64 -23.05 1.76
N ALA A 26 1.76 -23.65 1.36
CA ALA A 26 2.66 -23.06 0.39
C ALA A 26 1.87 -22.64 -0.87
N ARG A 27 2.21 -21.47 -1.44
CA ARG A 27 1.56 -20.94 -2.64
C ARG A 27 1.48 -22.05 -3.70
N PRO A 28 0.28 -22.50 -4.11
CA PRO A 28 0.19 -23.51 -5.16
C PRO A 28 0.77 -22.94 -6.44
N ALA A 29 1.51 -23.77 -7.18
CA ALA A 29 2.14 -23.38 -8.43
C ALA A 29 1.13 -22.70 -9.38
N PRO A 30 1.58 -21.71 -10.18
CA PRO A 30 0.72 -21.11 -11.20
C PRO A 30 0.17 -22.22 -12.11
N ARG A 31 -1.14 -22.19 -12.38
CA ARG A 31 -1.77 -23.15 -13.29
C ARG A 31 -1.52 -22.69 -14.72
N GLY A 32 -0.85 -23.51 -15.53
CA GLY A 32 -0.85 -23.36 -16.99
C GLY A 32 0.34 -22.66 -17.65
N GLY A 33 1.50 -22.54 -16.98
CA GLY A 33 2.76 -22.25 -17.66
C GLY A 33 3.72 -23.41 -17.42
N GLU A 34 4.55 -23.77 -18.42
CA GLU A 34 5.80 -24.48 -18.13
C GLU A 34 6.43 -23.80 -16.91
N ALA A 35 6.92 -24.60 -15.96
CA ALA A 35 7.65 -24.08 -14.82
C ALA A 35 8.69 -23.12 -15.38
N SER A 36 8.41 -21.80 -15.31
CA SER A 36 9.38 -20.80 -15.74
C SER A 36 10.67 -21.21 -15.05
N ALA A 37 11.73 -21.30 -15.84
CA ALA A 37 13.03 -21.83 -15.45
C ALA A 37 13.70 -20.92 -14.40
N TRP A 38 13.01 -20.65 -13.30
CA TRP A 38 13.59 -20.26 -12.05
C TRP A 38 14.52 -21.40 -11.69
N PRO A 39 15.83 -21.15 -11.60
CA PRO A 39 16.79 -22.19 -11.31
C PRO A 39 16.32 -22.97 -10.08
N ALA A 40 16.34 -24.30 -10.20
CA ALA A 40 15.92 -25.22 -9.16
C ALA A 40 16.49 -24.77 -7.82
N ALA A 41 15.58 -24.52 -6.87
CA ALA A 41 15.80 -24.28 -5.45
C ALA A 41 17.25 -23.91 -5.08
N HIS A 42 17.54 -22.61 -4.97
CA HIS A 42 18.76 -22.11 -4.35
C HIS A 42 19.09 -22.92 -3.08
N GLN A 43 20.22 -23.63 -3.10
CA GLN A 43 20.69 -24.38 -1.95
C GLN A 43 20.98 -23.38 -0.82
N ARG A 44 20.28 -23.52 0.31
CA ARG A 44 20.59 -22.75 1.52
C ARG A 44 22.05 -23.00 1.90
N GLY A 45 22.92 -22.00 1.74
CA GLY A 45 24.36 -22.10 1.97
C GLY A 45 25.25 -21.71 0.77
N ALA A 46 24.68 -21.50 -0.42
CA ALA A 46 25.45 -20.99 -1.56
C ALA A 46 25.88 -19.52 -1.32
N GLU A 47 27.18 -19.24 -1.44
CA GLU A 47 27.70 -17.87 -1.45
C GLU A 47 27.17 -17.14 -2.68
N TRP A 48 26.42 -16.05 -2.46
CA TRP A 48 25.89 -15.24 -3.54
C TRP A 48 27.00 -14.39 -4.16
N PRO A 49 27.05 -14.24 -5.49
CA PRO A 49 27.96 -13.29 -6.10
C PRO A 49 27.63 -11.88 -5.60
N VAL A 50 28.61 -11.23 -4.97
CA VAL A 50 28.47 -9.86 -4.49
C VAL A 50 28.57 -8.90 -5.67
N TYR A 51 27.47 -8.24 -6.00
CA TYR A 51 27.47 -7.15 -6.97
C TYR A 51 28.11 -5.90 -6.37
N ARG A 52 29.25 -5.47 -6.92
CA ARG A 52 29.87 -4.21 -6.56
C ARG A 52 29.33 -3.09 -7.43
N SER A 53 28.64 -2.14 -6.83
CA SER A 53 28.18 -0.94 -7.53
C SER A 53 29.39 -0.13 -8.05
N ALA A 54 29.33 0.30 -9.31
CA ALA A 54 30.31 1.21 -9.88
C ALA A 54 30.08 2.68 -9.48
N LEU A 55 28.95 2.98 -8.84
CA LEU A 55 28.55 4.35 -8.49
C LEU A 55 29.38 4.92 -7.34
N LYS A 56 29.93 6.12 -7.55
CA LYS A 56 30.68 6.86 -6.53
C LYS A 56 29.78 7.93 -5.89
N VAL A 57 28.90 7.49 -4.99
CA VAL A 57 27.77 8.26 -4.43
C VAL A 57 28.12 9.68 -3.97
N SER A 58 29.30 9.90 -3.38
CA SER A 58 29.71 11.20 -2.81
C SER A 58 30.75 11.96 -3.61
N ARG A 59 31.28 11.38 -4.70
CA ARG A 59 32.42 11.95 -5.45
C ARG A 59 32.09 12.30 -6.90
N ASP A 60 30.90 11.90 -7.36
CA ASP A 60 30.47 12.09 -8.74
C ASP A 60 29.34 13.13 -8.79
N GLU A 61 29.58 14.23 -9.49
CA GLU A 61 28.62 15.31 -9.70
C GLU A 61 27.33 14.81 -10.37
N GLN A 62 27.44 13.83 -11.28
CA GLN A 62 26.28 13.26 -11.96
C GLN A 62 25.38 12.49 -10.98
N CYS A 63 25.98 11.79 -10.01
CA CYS A 63 25.22 11.09 -8.97
C CYS A 63 24.45 12.07 -8.08
N VAL A 64 25.05 13.23 -7.76
CA VAL A 64 24.40 14.28 -6.98
C VAL A 64 23.25 14.89 -7.76
N ALA A 65 23.46 15.28 -9.02
CA ALA A 65 22.43 15.85 -9.89
C ALA A 65 21.24 14.89 -10.10
N ASN A 66 21.51 13.60 -10.35
CA ASN A 66 20.46 12.57 -10.48
C ASN A 66 19.64 12.43 -9.20
N ARG A 67 20.31 12.47 -8.03
CA ARG A 67 19.65 12.39 -6.73
C ARG A 67 18.74 13.60 -6.52
N GLU A 68 19.21 14.80 -6.81
CA GLU A 68 18.42 16.03 -6.67
C GLU A 68 17.18 16.02 -7.57
N ALA A 69 17.34 15.65 -8.84
CA ALA A 69 16.22 15.50 -9.77
C ALA A 69 15.19 14.47 -9.28
N ASN A 70 15.64 13.31 -8.82
CA ASN A 70 14.75 12.26 -8.29
C ASN A 70 14.01 12.72 -7.01
N LEU A 71 14.66 13.47 -6.13
CA LEU A 71 14.01 14.01 -4.93
C LEU A 71 12.96 15.05 -5.27
N ALA A 72 13.17 15.87 -6.30
CA ALA A 72 12.16 16.80 -6.80
C ALA A 72 10.92 16.05 -7.33
N LEU A 73 11.12 14.96 -8.06
CA LEU A 73 10.03 14.08 -8.51
C LEU A 73 9.30 13.40 -7.35
N CYS A 74 10.04 12.90 -6.34
CA CYS A 74 9.44 12.33 -5.12
C CYS A 74 8.58 13.34 -4.38
N THR A 75 9.03 14.59 -4.29
CA THR A 75 8.27 15.68 -3.67
C THR A 75 6.95 15.93 -4.42
N THR A 76 7.00 15.93 -5.76
CA THR A 76 5.81 16.06 -6.60
C THR A 76 4.86 14.89 -6.41
N LEU A 77 5.39 13.67 -6.35
CA LEU A 77 4.61 12.46 -6.08
C LEU A 77 3.91 12.53 -4.71
N HIS A 78 4.64 12.87 -3.64
CA HIS A 78 4.07 12.97 -2.30
C HIS A 78 2.98 14.03 -2.20
N LYS A 79 3.13 15.18 -2.88
CA LYS A 79 2.09 16.20 -2.95
C LYS A 79 0.81 15.64 -3.57
N ARG A 80 0.91 14.97 -4.72
CA ARG A 80 -0.23 14.37 -5.43
C ARG A 80 -0.88 13.24 -4.63
N LEU A 81 -0.07 12.44 -3.94
CA LEU A 81 -0.57 11.41 -3.03
C LEU A 81 -1.34 12.05 -1.88
N GLY A 82 -0.84 13.11 -1.25
CA GLY A 82 -1.56 13.84 -0.21
C GLY A 82 -2.95 14.34 -0.68
N GLU A 83 -3.05 14.83 -1.92
CA GLU A 83 -4.33 15.23 -2.53
C GLU A 83 -5.28 14.02 -2.71
N ALA A 84 -4.76 12.88 -3.17
CA ALA A 84 -5.53 11.66 -3.41
C ALA A 84 -5.96 10.94 -2.12
N LEU A 85 -5.16 11.03 -1.04
CA LEU A 85 -5.47 10.47 0.26
C LEU A 85 -6.67 11.18 0.92
N GLY A 86 -6.90 12.45 0.57
CA GLY A 86 -8.01 13.24 1.10
C GLY A 86 -9.38 12.68 0.72
N GLN A 87 -10.25 12.47 1.72
CA GLN A 87 -11.58 11.88 1.57
C GLN A 87 -12.64 12.91 1.12
N GLY A 88 -12.30 13.82 0.21
CA GLY A 88 -13.23 14.83 -0.31
C GLY A 88 -13.33 16.11 0.53
N PRO A 89 -14.35 16.96 0.28
CA PRO A 89 -14.51 18.24 0.98
C PRO A 89 -14.83 18.07 2.46
N GLN A 90 -14.24 18.92 3.31
CA GLN A 90 -14.39 18.82 4.78
C GLN A 90 -15.87 18.78 5.23
N LYS A 91 -16.74 19.61 4.63
CA LYS A 91 -18.17 19.61 4.93
C LYS A 91 -18.86 18.24 4.71
N ALA A 92 -18.42 17.49 3.69
CA ALA A 92 -18.97 16.15 3.41
C ALA A 92 -18.42 15.13 4.41
N VAL A 93 -17.14 15.24 4.77
CA VAL A 93 -16.49 14.43 5.82
C VAL A 93 -17.17 14.64 7.17
N ASP A 94 -17.37 15.89 7.58
CA ASP A 94 -17.99 16.23 8.87
C ASP A 94 -19.43 15.70 8.94
N LYS A 95 -20.21 15.85 7.86
CA LYS A 95 -21.56 15.29 7.79
C LYS A 95 -21.55 13.77 7.93
N HIS A 96 -20.62 13.08 7.25
CA HIS A 96 -20.48 11.62 7.32
C HIS A 96 -20.13 11.15 8.73
N LEU A 97 -19.21 11.85 9.40
CA LEU A 97 -18.83 11.58 10.79
C LEU A 97 -19.97 11.88 11.78
N GLN A 98 -20.73 12.96 11.58
CA GLN A 98 -21.90 13.31 12.41
C GLN A 98 -22.99 12.24 12.36
N GLN A 99 -23.05 11.45 11.29
CA GLN A 99 -23.95 10.30 11.17
C GLN A 99 -23.45 9.05 11.90
N GLY A 100 -22.31 9.14 12.61
CA GLY A 100 -21.69 8.01 13.30
C GLY A 100 -21.01 7.01 12.36
N MET A 101 -20.79 7.38 11.09
CA MET A 101 -20.15 6.52 10.12
C MET A 101 -18.64 6.74 10.08
N MET A 102 -17.90 5.64 9.93
CA MET A 102 -16.46 5.68 9.73
C MET A 102 -16.09 6.09 8.30
N LEU A 103 -14.95 6.75 8.14
CA LEU A 103 -14.42 7.05 6.82
C LEU A 103 -13.84 5.79 6.15
N ALA A 104 -13.68 5.82 4.82
CA ALA A 104 -13.27 4.64 4.07
C ALA A 104 -11.92 4.09 4.53
N ARG A 105 -10.92 4.97 4.71
CA ARG A 105 -9.58 4.57 5.18
C ARG A 105 -9.59 4.07 6.61
N ASP A 106 -10.35 4.70 7.49
CA ASP A 106 -10.49 4.25 8.89
C ASP A 106 -11.12 2.86 8.95
N ARG A 107 -12.06 2.54 8.04
CA ARG A 107 -12.63 1.18 7.93
C ARG A 107 -11.59 0.16 7.46
N VAL A 108 -10.72 0.54 6.52
CA VAL A 108 -9.62 -0.32 6.09
C VAL A 108 -8.62 -0.51 7.25
N GLU A 109 -8.23 0.55 7.94
CA GLU A 109 -7.31 0.48 9.08
C GLU A 109 -7.84 -0.43 10.19
N LEU A 110 -9.13 -0.33 10.53
CA LEU A 110 -9.75 -1.18 11.55
C LEU A 110 -9.88 -2.65 11.12
N LEU A 111 -9.97 -2.92 9.81
CA LEU A 111 -10.08 -4.29 9.29
C LEU A 111 -8.74 -5.01 9.30
N LEU A 112 -7.65 -4.29 9.09
CA LEU A 112 -6.30 -4.86 8.96
C LEU A 112 -5.76 -5.32 10.32
N ASP A 113 -4.86 -6.30 10.28
CA ASP A 113 -4.13 -6.73 11.46
C ASP A 113 -3.21 -5.59 11.97
N ASP A 114 -3.08 -5.47 13.31
CA ASP A 114 -2.21 -4.46 13.94
C ASP A 114 -0.76 -4.58 13.42
N ASP A 115 -0.14 -3.42 13.14
CA ASP A 115 1.21 -3.30 12.57
C ASP A 115 1.44 -4.06 11.24
N SER A 116 0.36 -4.46 10.55
CA SER A 116 0.47 -5.15 9.27
C SER A 116 0.72 -4.17 8.11
N PRO A 117 1.48 -4.60 7.08
CA PRO A 117 1.70 -3.78 5.90
C PRO A 117 0.43 -3.69 5.05
N PHE A 118 0.12 -2.49 4.58
CA PHE A 118 -0.91 -2.24 3.58
C PHE A 118 -0.31 -1.66 2.30
N LEU A 119 -0.44 -2.39 1.20
CA LEU A 119 -0.05 -1.93 -0.12
C LEU A 119 -1.27 -1.35 -0.83
N GLU A 120 -1.41 -0.02 -0.76
CA GLU A 120 -2.47 0.66 -1.49
C GLU A 120 -2.19 0.70 -3.00
N LEU A 121 -3.22 0.41 -3.80
CA LEU A 121 -3.12 0.28 -5.24
C LEU A 121 -3.85 1.41 -5.97
N CYS A 122 -3.27 1.87 -7.08
CA CYS A 122 -3.86 2.88 -7.97
C CYS A 122 -4.33 4.15 -7.22
N THR A 123 -3.51 4.64 -6.29
CA THR A 123 -3.79 5.84 -5.47
C THR A 123 -4.03 7.09 -6.31
N LEU A 124 -3.32 7.23 -7.44
CA LEU A 124 -3.47 8.36 -8.35
C LEU A 124 -4.44 8.10 -9.52
N ALA A 125 -5.31 7.09 -9.42
CA ALA A 125 -6.32 6.84 -10.46
C ALA A 125 -7.17 8.09 -10.70
N GLY A 126 -7.37 8.46 -11.96
CA GLY A 126 -8.10 9.68 -12.34
C GLY A 126 -7.31 10.98 -12.22
N TYR A 127 -6.01 10.93 -11.90
CA TYR A 127 -5.16 12.14 -11.90
C TYR A 127 -5.08 12.73 -13.32
N GLY A 128 -5.40 14.02 -13.45
CA GLY A 128 -5.39 14.75 -14.72
C GLY A 128 -6.65 14.56 -15.58
N MET A 129 -7.65 13.82 -15.10
CA MET A 129 -8.95 13.69 -15.78
C MET A 129 -9.93 14.77 -15.30
N ASP A 130 -10.65 15.39 -16.25
CA ASP A 130 -11.58 16.48 -15.93
C ASP A 130 -12.73 16.02 -15.03
N GLY A 131 -12.96 16.77 -13.96
CA GLY A 131 -14.05 16.51 -13.02
C GLY A 131 -13.89 15.25 -12.16
N ILE A 132 -12.74 14.55 -12.24
CA ILE A 132 -12.44 13.37 -11.42
C ILE A 132 -11.37 13.73 -10.39
N ARG A 133 -11.63 13.40 -9.12
CA ARG A 133 -10.64 13.55 -8.06
C ARG A 133 -9.63 12.40 -8.13
N PRO A 134 -8.32 12.66 -7.96
CA PRO A 134 -7.33 11.59 -7.80
C PRO A 134 -7.73 10.59 -6.72
N GLY A 135 -7.54 9.30 -6.98
CA GLY A 135 -7.99 8.20 -6.12
C GLY A 135 -9.34 7.62 -6.53
N ALA A 136 -10.06 8.23 -7.48
CA ALA A 136 -11.28 7.73 -8.10
C ALA A 136 -12.40 7.32 -7.10
N SER A 137 -12.48 8.03 -5.95
CA SER A 137 -13.45 7.77 -4.87
C SER A 137 -13.47 6.32 -4.36
N TYR A 138 -12.36 5.60 -4.50
CA TYR A 138 -12.27 4.18 -4.21
C TYR A 138 -10.92 3.86 -3.61
N VAL A 139 -10.90 3.32 -2.39
CA VAL A 139 -9.69 2.86 -1.72
C VAL A 139 -9.58 1.36 -1.96
N CYS A 140 -8.41 0.91 -2.39
CA CYS A 140 -8.15 -0.52 -2.55
C CYS A 140 -6.68 -0.83 -2.31
N GLY A 141 -6.40 -2.01 -1.80
CA GLY A 141 -5.04 -2.45 -1.56
C GLY A 141 -4.97 -3.89 -1.10
N ILE A 142 -3.75 -4.35 -0.88
CA ILE A 142 -3.45 -5.68 -0.35
C ILE A 142 -2.96 -5.50 1.08
N GLY A 143 -3.56 -6.23 2.02
CA GLY A 143 -3.15 -6.22 3.42
C GLY A 143 -3.36 -7.58 4.08
N LEU A 144 -3.11 -7.65 5.38
CA LEU A 144 -3.35 -8.85 6.18
C LEU A 144 -4.63 -8.70 6.99
N VAL A 145 -5.48 -9.71 6.94
CA VAL A 145 -6.66 -9.86 7.79
C VAL A 145 -6.64 -11.26 8.37
N CYS A 146 -6.54 -11.36 9.69
CA CYS A 146 -6.40 -12.62 10.42
C CYS A 146 -5.23 -13.47 9.87
N GLY A 147 -4.09 -12.83 9.57
CA GLY A 147 -2.89 -13.47 9.01
C GLY A 147 -2.99 -13.88 7.54
N THR A 148 -4.11 -13.58 6.86
CA THR A 148 -4.33 -13.92 5.46
C THR A 148 -4.17 -12.69 4.57
N GLN A 149 -3.41 -12.82 3.47
CA GLN A 149 -3.31 -11.76 2.47
C GLN A 149 -4.63 -11.61 1.72
N VAL A 150 -5.25 -10.44 1.83
CA VAL A 150 -6.53 -10.13 1.20
C VAL A 150 -6.44 -8.86 0.40
N VAL A 151 -7.20 -8.81 -0.69
CA VAL A 151 -7.51 -7.57 -1.38
C VAL A 151 -8.66 -6.90 -0.63
N VAL A 152 -8.41 -5.72 -0.08
CA VAL A 152 -9.44 -4.89 0.56
C VAL A 152 -9.87 -3.83 -0.43
N THR A 153 -11.18 -3.63 -0.56
CA THR A 153 -11.76 -2.52 -1.29
C THR A 153 -12.73 -1.75 -0.41
N ALA A 154 -12.77 -0.43 -0.54
CA ALA A 154 -13.66 0.43 0.21
C ALA A 154 -14.12 1.62 -0.64
N SER A 155 -15.43 1.80 -0.74
CA SER A 155 -16.01 2.98 -1.38
C SER A 155 -15.83 4.24 -0.52
N VAL A 156 -15.66 5.41 -1.15
CA VAL A 156 -15.53 6.71 -0.44
C VAL A 156 -16.81 7.54 -0.62
N PRO A 157 -17.78 7.43 0.31
CA PRO A 157 -19.10 8.09 0.16
C PRO A 157 -19.03 9.62 0.20
N THR A 158 -18.00 10.18 0.83
CA THR A 158 -17.79 11.62 0.97
C THR A 158 -17.41 12.32 -0.35
N ILE A 159 -17.08 11.57 -1.41
CA ILE A 159 -16.78 12.11 -2.75
C ILE A 159 -17.92 11.73 -3.70
N LYS A 160 -18.73 12.73 -4.10
CA LYS A 160 -19.90 12.52 -5.00
C LYS A 160 -20.83 11.38 -4.56
N GLY A 161 -20.97 11.14 -3.25
CA GLY A 161 -21.84 10.08 -2.72
C GLY A 161 -21.30 8.66 -2.93
N GLY A 162 -20.03 8.49 -3.30
CA GLY A 162 -19.47 7.17 -3.66
C GLY A 162 -19.83 6.71 -5.07
N ALA A 163 -20.35 7.60 -5.91
CA ALA A 163 -20.67 7.28 -7.30
C ALA A 163 -19.42 6.87 -8.09
N PHE A 164 -19.58 5.83 -8.92
CA PHE A 164 -18.52 5.36 -9.80
C PHE A 164 -18.31 6.31 -10.98
N ASN A 165 -17.05 6.57 -11.28
CA ASN A 165 -16.62 7.26 -12.50
C ASN A 165 -15.80 6.30 -13.38
N GLU A 166 -15.41 6.77 -14.56
CA GLU A 166 -14.61 5.97 -15.51
C GLU A 166 -13.31 5.42 -14.88
N ALA A 167 -12.59 6.25 -14.12
CA ALA A 167 -11.39 5.83 -13.42
C ALA A 167 -11.68 4.80 -12.31
N THR A 168 -12.85 4.87 -11.66
CA THR A 168 -13.28 3.88 -10.67
C THR A 168 -13.49 2.53 -11.31
N LEU A 169 -14.15 2.47 -12.47
CA LEU A 169 -14.39 1.22 -13.20
C LEU A 169 -13.07 0.57 -13.64
N GLY A 170 -12.16 1.35 -14.23
CA GLY A 170 -10.84 0.87 -14.60
C GLY A 170 -10.04 0.36 -13.39
N LYS A 171 -10.10 1.09 -12.27
CA LYS A 171 -9.47 0.69 -11.00
C LYS A 171 -10.05 -0.61 -10.47
N MET A 172 -11.38 -0.76 -10.42
CA MET A 172 -12.04 -1.98 -9.94
C MET A 172 -11.73 -3.21 -10.81
N SER A 173 -11.72 -3.05 -12.14
CA SER A 173 -11.35 -4.13 -13.06
C SER A 173 -9.91 -4.59 -12.78
N ARG A 174 -8.96 -3.64 -12.69
CA ARG A 174 -7.56 -3.99 -12.44
C ARG A 174 -7.36 -4.68 -11.10
N ILE A 175 -8.10 -4.28 -10.07
CA ILE A 175 -8.01 -4.90 -8.74
C ILE A 175 -8.58 -6.32 -8.76
N SER A 176 -9.65 -6.54 -9.51
CA SER A 176 -10.24 -7.87 -9.68
C SER A 176 -9.29 -8.82 -10.41
N GLU A 177 -8.59 -8.34 -11.44
CA GLU A 177 -7.52 -9.10 -12.11
C GLU A 177 -6.39 -9.47 -11.14
N ILE A 178 -5.89 -8.51 -10.35
CA ILE A 178 -4.83 -8.76 -9.37
C ILE A 178 -5.27 -9.81 -8.35
N ALA A 179 -6.50 -9.72 -7.85
CA ALA A 179 -7.08 -10.69 -6.92
C ALA A 179 -7.14 -12.09 -7.55
N TYR A 180 -7.60 -12.18 -8.80
CA TYR A 180 -7.73 -13.43 -9.54
C TYR A 180 -6.38 -14.09 -9.83
N GLU A 181 -5.43 -13.35 -10.39
CA GLU A 181 -4.09 -13.83 -10.75
C GLU A 181 -3.33 -14.34 -9.53
N ASN A 182 -3.48 -13.67 -8.38
CA ASN A 182 -2.77 -14.00 -7.15
C ASN A 182 -3.57 -14.91 -6.21
N ARG A 183 -4.81 -15.26 -6.56
CA ARG A 183 -5.74 -16.06 -5.75
C ARG A 183 -5.95 -15.47 -4.35
N LEU A 184 -6.08 -14.14 -4.30
CA LEU A 184 -6.31 -13.42 -3.06
C LEU A 184 -7.82 -13.35 -2.78
N PRO A 185 -8.27 -13.66 -1.56
CA PRO A 185 -9.63 -13.35 -1.14
C PRO A 185 -9.89 -11.84 -1.23
N VAL A 186 -11.14 -11.47 -1.53
CA VAL A 186 -11.56 -10.07 -1.66
C VAL A 186 -12.53 -9.73 -0.53
N VAL A 187 -12.24 -8.65 0.20
CA VAL A 187 -13.13 -8.05 1.21
C VAL A 187 -13.55 -6.67 0.72
N SER A 188 -14.86 -6.43 0.60
CA SER A 188 -15.42 -5.18 0.10
C SER A 188 -16.22 -4.44 1.19
N LEU A 189 -15.95 -3.14 1.35
CA LEU A 189 -16.48 -2.25 2.40
C LEU A 189 -17.29 -1.06 1.84
#